data_AF-A0A1S3F5G4-F1
#
_entry.id   AF-A0A1S3F5G4-F1
#
_cell.length_a   1.000
_cell.length_b   1.000
_cell.length_c   1.000
_cell.angle_alpha   90.00
_cell.angle_beta   90.00
_cell.angle_gamma   90.00
#
_symmetry.space_group_name_H-M   'P 1'
#
loop_
_entity.id
_entity.type
_entity.pdbx_description
1 polymer ?
#
loop_
_entity_poly.entity_id
_entity_poly.type
_entity_poly.pdbx_seq_one_letter_code
_entity_poly.pdbx_strand_id
1 'polypeptide(L)'
;MGDRERNKKRLLELLQAAGTGNAYCADCGAADPDWASYKLGIFICLHCSGVHRNFPDVSKVKSVRLDFWDDSIVEFMTHNGNLRVKAKFEARVPAFYYIPQANDCLVLKEQWIRAKYERQEFMADGKTVSSSGNREGILWKRGRDNAQFLRRRFVLLAREGLLKYYTKEESKGPKAVISIKDLNATFQTEKIGHPHGLQITYKREGRNRNLFVYHESGKEIVDWFNALRAARLQYLKVAFPEQPEAELVPFITRNYLKQGFMEKTGPKQREPFKKRWFALDPQERRLLYYKNPLLHQQTVAAGDLLSQYHCREGGWPLST
;
A
#
# COMPACT_ATOMS: atom_id res chain seq x y z
N MET A 1 -4.68 -4.38 44.44
CA MET A 1 -5.46 -3.41 43.63
C MET A 1 -4.65 -2.16 43.30
N GLY A 2 -3.85 -1.60 44.21
CA GLY A 2 -3.07 -0.37 43.98
C GLY A 2 -2.05 -0.44 42.82
N ASP A 3 -1.31 -1.54 42.67
CA ASP A 3 -0.29 -1.67 41.61
C ASP A 3 -0.89 -1.70 40.20
N ARG A 4 -2.08 -2.31 40.06
CA ARG A 4 -2.79 -2.39 38.78
C ARG A 4 -3.18 -1.01 38.26
N GLU A 5 -3.74 -0.16 39.12
CA GLU A 5 -4.14 1.19 38.72
C GLU A 5 -2.92 2.10 38.53
N ARG A 6 -1.88 1.95 39.35
CA ARG A 6 -0.59 2.65 39.18
C ARG A 6 0.01 2.38 37.80
N ASN A 7 0.13 1.11 37.42
CA ASN A 7 0.76 0.71 36.16
C ASN A 7 -0.06 1.11 34.95
N LYS A 8 -1.39 1.02 35.04
CA LYS A 8 -2.28 1.55 34.01
C LYS A 8 -2.08 3.05 33.83
N LYS A 9 -2.04 3.83 34.91
CA LYS A 9 -1.78 5.28 34.85
C LYS A 9 -0.45 5.59 34.17
N ARG A 10 0.64 4.90 34.56
CA ARG A 10 1.97 5.05 33.94
C ARG A 10 1.94 4.77 32.43
N LEU A 11 1.27 3.70 32.00
CA LEU A 11 1.18 3.38 30.57
C LEU A 11 0.38 4.42 29.78
N LEU A 12 -0.68 4.99 30.38
CA LEU A 12 -1.45 6.07 29.76
C LEU A 12 -0.62 7.36 29.64
N GLU A 13 0.21 7.66 30.64
CA GLU A 13 1.17 8.77 30.59
C GLU A 13 2.22 8.53 29.48
N LEU A 14 2.71 7.29 29.31
CA LEU A 14 3.64 6.94 28.23
C LEU A 14 3.05 7.14 26.84
N LEU A 15 1.74 6.90 26.64
CA LEU A 15 1.07 7.16 25.36
C LEU A 15 1.08 8.65 24.99
N GLN A 16 1.05 9.53 26.00
CA GLN A 16 1.00 10.98 25.84
C GLN A 16 2.39 11.65 25.95
N ALA A 17 3.42 10.90 26.33
CA ALA A 17 4.76 11.42 26.55
C ALA A 17 5.34 12.03 25.26
N ALA A 18 5.61 13.33 25.30
CA ALA A 18 6.21 14.05 24.18
C ALA A 18 7.57 13.45 23.78
N GLY A 19 7.90 13.50 22.49
CA GLY A 19 9.19 13.01 21.99
C GLY A 19 9.36 11.48 21.97
N THR A 20 8.32 10.70 22.28
CA THR A 20 8.36 9.22 22.21
C THR A 20 7.72 8.66 20.94
N GLY A 21 6.83 9.43 20.29
CA GLY A 21 6.01 8.99 19.16
C GLY A 21 4.90 8.00 19.53
N ASN A 22 4.63 7.79 20.82
CA ASN A 22 3.66 6.80 21.29
C ASN A 22 2.20 7.18 21.01
N ALA A 23 1.93 8.44 20.66
CA ALA A 23 0.59 8.92 20.28
C ALA A 23 0.07 8.32 18.95
N TYR A 24 0.95 7.67 18.17
CA TYR A 24 0.60 7.00 16.94
C TYR A 24 1.12 5.57 16.94
N CYS A 25 0.34 4.66 16.34
CA CYS A 25 0.71 3.27 16.14
C CYS A 25 2.08 3.16 15.43
N ALA A 26 2.99 2.40 16.01
CA ALA A 26 4.35 2.21 15.53
C ALA A 26 4.45 1.66 14.08
N ASP A 27 3.38 1.06 13.57
CA ASP A 27 3.42 0.32 12.29
C ASP A 27 2.61 0.95 11.16
N CYS A 28 1.46 1.57 11.47
CA CYS A 28 0.59 2.14 10.45
C CYS A 28 0.22 3.61 10.68
N GLY A 29 0.74 4.23 11.75
CA GLY A 29 0.50 5.64 12.06
C GLY A 29 -0.92 5.98 12.52
N ALA A 30 -1.79 4.99 12.77
CA ALA A 30 -3.11 5.23 13.36
C ALA A 30 -2.96 5.94 14.72
N ALA A 31 -3.74 7.00 14.95
CA ALA A 31 -3.73 7.73 16.22
C ALA A 31 -4.24 6.89 17.39
N ASP A 32 -3.85 7.29 18.60
CA ASP A 32 -4.33 6.76 19.88
C ASP A 32 -4.25 5.23 20.00
N PRO A 33 -3.05 4.62 19.85
CA PRO A 33 -2.89 3.19 20.01
C PRO A 33 -3.24 2.74 21.45
N ASP A 34 -4.01 1.67 21.56
CA ASP A 34 -4.52 1.11 22.82
C ASP A 34 -3.94 -0.27 23.15
N TRP A 35 -3.02 -0.77 22.33
CA TRP A 35 -2.26 -2.00 22.53
C TRP A 35 -0.76 -1.70 22.58
N ALA A 36 -0.01 -2.61 23.18
CA ALA A 36 1.44 -2.54 23.19
C ALA A 36 2.05 -3.92 22.97
N SER A 37 3.15 -3.97 22.22
CA SER A 37 4.03 -5.12 22.22
C SER A 37 5.11 -4.96 23.27
N TYR A 38 4.99 -5.73 24.35
CA TYR A 38 5.88 -5.62 25.50
C TYR A 38 7.21 -6.38 25.36
N LYS A 39 7.37 -7.20 24.32
CA LYS A 39 8.69 -7.73 23.92
C LYS A 39 9.50 -6.72 23.10
N LEU A 40 8.80 -5.92 22.28
CA LEU A 40 9.42 -4.96 21.36
C LEU A 40 9.52 -3.55 21.95
N GLY A 41 8.69 -3.22 22.93
CA GLY A 41 8.68 -1.89 23.55
C GLY A 41 7.95 -0.84 22.72
N ILE A 42 6.88 -1.22 22.02
CA ILE A 42 6.11 -0.34 21.13
C ILE A 42 4.62 -0.30 21.47
N PHE A 43 3.97 0.81 21.14
CA PHE A 43 2.53 1.01 21.17
C PHE A 43 1.95 0.94 19.75
N ILE A 44 0.90 0.15 19.60
CA ILE A 44 0.28 -0.23 18.33
C ILE A 44 -1.25 -0.23 18.45
N CYS A 45 -1.95 -0.05 17.33
CA CYS A 45 -3.41 -0.10 17.31
C CYS A 45 -3.93 -1.54 17.37
N LEU A 46 -5.24 -1.71 17.63
CA LEU A 46 -5.91 -3.01 17.65
C LEU A 46 -5.61 -3.85 16.39
N HIS A 47 -5.70 -3.27 15.19
CA HIS A 47 -5.45 -4.00 13.94
C HIS A 47 -4.01 -4.53 13.84
N CYS A 48 -3.01 -3.71 14.14
CA CYS A 48 -1.60 -4.13 14.12
C CYS A 48 -1.32 -5.15 15.23
N SER A 49 -1.94 -5.03 16.40
CA SER A 49 -1.85 -6.06 17.44
C SER A 49 -2.33 -7.43 16.95
N GLY A 50 -3.34 -7.47 16.08
CA GLY A 50 -3.80 -8.68 15.38
C GLY A 50 -2.68 -9.38 14.62
N VAL A 51 -1.91 -8.62 13.85
CA VAL A 51 -0.76 -9.14 13.10
C VAL A 51 0.34 -9.64 14.05
N HIS A 52 0.66 -8.86 15.09
CA HIS A 52 1.71 -9.21 16.07
C HIS A 52 1.44 -10.52 16.81
N ARG A 53 0.18 -10.93 16.98
CA ARG A 53 -0.18 -12.24 17.57
C ARG A 53 0.25 -13.43 16.70
N ASN A 54 0.50 -13.23 15.41
CA ASN A 54 0.84 -14.31 14.47
C ASN A 54 2.32 -14.71 14.50
N PHE A 55 3.17 -14.09 15.35
CA PHE A 55 4.58 -14.43 15.52
C PHE A 55 5.04 -14.26 16.99
N PRO A 56 4.53 -15.09 17.91
CA PRO A 56 4.69 -14.91 19.38
C PRO A 56 6.14 -14.98 19.89
N ASP A 57 7.04 -15.59 19.12
CA ASP A 57 8.46 -15.70 19.44
C ASP A 57 9.14 -14.33 19.44
N VAL A 58 8.77 -13.46 18.49
CA VAL A 58 9.33 -12.11 18.35
C VAL A 58 8.48 -11.08 19.09
N SER A 59 7.15 -11.20 19.06
CA SER A 59 6.25 -10.20 19.65
C SER A 59 5.19 -10.81 20.56
N LYS A 60 4.99 -10.20 21.72
CA LYS A 60 3.83 -10.48 22.59
C LYS A 60 3.10 -9.17 22.85
N VAL A 61 1.77 -9.20 22.84
CA VAL A 61 0.91 -8.02 22.95
C VAL A 61 -0.02 -8.08 24.16
N LYS A 62 -0.34 -6.91 24.71
CA LYS A 62 -1.33 -6.69 25.77
C LYS A 62 -2.11 -5.40 25.47
N SER A 63 -3.39 -5.35 25.84
CA SER A 63 -4.17 -4.11 25.88
C SER A 63 -3.63 -3.23 27.00
N VAL A 64 -3.39 -1.95 26.68
CA VAL A 64 -2.93 -0.96 27.66
C VAL A 64 -3.98 -0.73 28.75
N ARG A 65 -5.27 -0.85 28.41
CA ARG A 65 -6.39 -0.49 29.31
C ARG A 65 -7.02 -1.70 30.00
N LEU A 66 -7.04 -2.86 29.35
CA LEU A 66 -7.83 -4.02 29.78
C LEU A 66 -6.99 -5.07 30.52
N ASP A 67 -5.73 -5.26 30.11
CA ASP A 67 -4.87 -6.32 30.65
C ASP A 67 -4.14 -5.91 31.93
N PHE A 68 -3.65 -6.92 32.66
CA PHE A 68 -2.76 -6.71 33.80
C PHE A 68 -1.30 -6.52 33.34
N TRP A 69 -0.62 -5.58 33.99
CA TRP A 69 0.76 -5.19 33.68
C TRP A 69 1.63 -5.24 34.92
N ASP A 70 2.65 -6.10 34.87
CA ASP A 70 3.70 -6.22 35.87
C ASP A 70 4.63 -4.98 35.85
N ASP A 71 5.17 -4.61 37.01
CA ASP A 71 6.03 -3.43 37.15
C ASP A 71 7.25 -3.47 36.22
N SER A 72 7.92 -4.63 36.15
CA SER A 72 9.10 -4.81 35.29
C SER A 72 8.78 -4.65 33.80
N ILE A 73 7.57 -5.04 33.38
CA ILE A 73 7.12 -4.86 32.00
C ILE A 73 6.84 -3.38 31.73
N VAL A 74 6.17 -2.68 32.67
CA VAL A 74 5.94 -1.23 32.52
C VAL A 74 7.25 -0.46 32.49
N GLU A 75 8.23 -0.82 33.32
CA GLU A 75 9.58 -0.24 33.27
C GLU A 75 10.26 -0.50 31.92
N PHE A 76 10.17 -1.70 31.36
CA PHE A 76 10.67 -1.98 30.03
C PHE A 76 10.00 -1.07 28.97
N MET A 77 8.68 -0.88 29.05
CA MET A 77 7.97 0.05 28.17
C MET A 77 8.42 1.50 28.36
N THR A 78 8.64 1.95 29.61
CA THR A 78 9.12 3.31 29.94
C THR A 78 10.49 3.59 29.32
N HIS A 79 11.39 2.61 29.32
CA HIS A 79 12.73 2.78 28.72
C HIS A 79 12.71 2.61 27.20
N ASN A 80 11.63 2.11 26.59
CA ASN A 80 11.49 2.00 25.15
C ASN A 80 10.50 3.06 24.62
N GLY A 81 9.77 2.75 23.55
CA GLY A 81 8.88 3.69 22.87
C GLY A 81 9.08 3.68 21.37
N ASN A 82 8.07 4.19 20.66
CA ASN A 82 7.93 4.02 19.23
C ASN A 82 9.10 4.63 18.45
N LEU A 83 9.56 5.85 18.79
CA LEU A 83 10.69 6.48 18.12
C LEU A 83 12.02 5.78 18.37
N ARG A 84 12.26 5.27 19.59
CA ARG A 84 13.48 4.50 19.90
C ARG A 84 13.52 3.21 19.10
N VAL A 85 12.41 2.50 19.03
CA VAL A 85 12.29 1.25 18.27
C VAL A 85 12.35 1.51 16.76
N LYS A 86 11.74 2.60 16.29
CA LYS A 86 11.84 3.07 14.90
C LYS A 86 13.30 3.30 14.50
N ALA A 87 14.09 4.01 15.32
CA ALA A 87 15.50 4.24 15.06
C ALA A 87 16.32 2.94 14.91
N LYS A 88 15.89 1.85 15.55
CA LYS A 88 16.53 0.53 15.44
C LYS A 88 16.05 -0.26 14.21
N PHE A 89 14.75 -0.46 14.07
CA PHE A 89 14.16 -1.37 13.07
C PHE A 89 13.83 -0.72 11.74
N GLU A 90 13.91 0.61 11.65
CA GLU A 90 13.70 1.39 10.42
C GLU A 90 14.96 2.20 10.04
N ALA A 91 16.14 1.80 10.52
CA ALA A 91 17.41 2.52 10.34
C ALA A 91 17.79 2.71 8.86
N ARG A 92 17.45 1.75 8.00
CA ARG A 92 17.83 1.72 6.57
C ARG A 92 16.65 1.37 5.66
N VAL A 93 15.47 1.92 5.92
CA VAL A 93 14.32 1.74 5.03
C VAL A 93 14.62 2.43 3.69
N PRO A 94 14.62 1.72 2.55
CA PRO A 94 14.85 2.36 1.25
C PRO A 94 13.75 3.37 0.93
N ALA A 95 14.09 4.50 0.29
CA ALA A 95 13.11 5.54 -0.06
C ALA A 95 11.96 5.04 -0.94
N PHE A 96 12.20 4.00 -1.75
CA PHE A 96 11.16 3.37 -2.56
C PHE A 96 10.27 2.40 -1.77
N TYR A 97 10.66 1.95 -0.57
CA TYR A 97 9.87 0.96 0.17
C TYR A 97 8.56 1.61 0.66
N TYR A 98 7.43 0.94 0.44
CA TYR A 98 6.14 1.48 0.85
C TYR A 98 5.90 1.28 2.35
N ILE A 99 5.67 2.38 3.07
CA ILE A 99 5.29 2.37 4.49
C ILE A 99 3.76 2.46 4.59
N PRO A 100 3.07 1.44 5.12
CA PRO A 100 1.62 1.40 5.15
C PRO A 100 1.02 2.42 6.10
N GLN A 101 -0.16 2.91 5.72
CA GLN A 101 -1.00 3.83 6.49
C GLN A 101 -2.16 3.09 7.17
N ALA A 102 -2.87 3.79 8.05
CA ALA A 102 -3.96 3.22 8.84
C ALA A 102 -5.10 2.61 7.98
N ASN A 103 -5.34 3.13 6.77
CA ASN A 103 -6.37 2.66 5.85
C ASN A 103 -5.87 1.68 4.78
N ASP A 104 -4.57 1.33 4.77
CA ASP A 104 -4.04 0.35 3.83
C ASP A 104 -4.55 -1.07 4.12
N CYS A 105 -4.56 -1.89 3.08
CA CYS A 105 -4.97 -3.29 3.15
C CYS A 105 -4.07 -4.12 4.10
N LEU A 106 -4.62 -5.21 4.62
CA LEU A 106 -3.97 -6.04 5.63
C LEU A 106 -2.60 -6.58 5.17
N VAL A 107 -2.47 -7.01 3.92
CA VAL A 107 -1.21 -7.58 3.40
C VAL A 107 -0.05 -6.59 3.46
N LEU A 108 -0.29 -5.30 3.20
CA LEU A 108 0.74 -4.27 3.31
C LEU A 108 1.17 -4.07 4.77
N LYS A 109 0.22 -3.99 5.70
CA LYS A 109 0.49 -3.87 7.14
C LYS A 109 1.23 -5.09 7.67
N GLU A 110 0.76 -6.29 7.33
CA GLU A 110 1.37 -7.54 7.77
C GLU A 110 2.82 -7.65 7.29
N GLN A 111 3.06 -7.45 6.00
CA GLN A 111 4.41 -7.62 5.46
C GLN A 111 5.38 -6.53 5.89
N TRP A 112 4.89 -5.32 6.19
CA TRP A 112 5.68 -4.27 6.83
C TRP A 112 6.12 -4.66 8.25
N ILE A 113 5.16 -5.10 9.07
CA ILE A 113 5.41 -5.55 10.45
C ILE A 113 6.41 -6.72 10.46
N ARG A 114 6.21 -7.72 9.59
CA ARG A 114 7.12 -8.85 9.45
C ARG A 114 8.50 -8.43 8.90
N ALA A 115 8.56 -7.50 7.94
CA ALA A 115 9.83 -6.98 7.43
C ALA A 115 10.64 -6.29 8.54
N LYS A 116 9.98 -5.48 9.38
CA LYS A 116 10.60 -4.78 10.50
C LYS A 116 11.10 -5.75 11.57
N TYR A 117 10.23 -6.60 12.11
CA TYR A 117 10.53 -7.26 13.38
C TYR A 117 10.95 -8.72 13.23
N GLU A 118 10.31 -9.46 12.33
CA GLU A 118 10.57 -10.89 12.10
C GLU A 118 11.79 -11.08 11.21
N ARG A 119 11.87 -10.34 10.10
CA ARG A 119 12.95 -10.47 9.10
C ARG A 119 14.05 -9.42 9.24
N GLN A 120 13.79 -8.37 10.02
CA GLN A 120 14.76 -7.32 10.37
C GLN A 120 15.44 -6.68 9.14
N GLU A 121 14.68 -6.51 8.06
CA GLU A 121 15.20 -6.11 6.74
C GLU A 121 15.84 -4.72 6.72
N PHE A 122 15.50 -3.85 7.69
CA PHE A 122 15.92 -2.43 7.69
C PHE A 122 16.80 -2.05 8.88
N MET A 123 17.25 -3.01 9.70
CA MET A 123 18.22 -2.74 10.76
C MET A 123 19.59 -2.32 10.18
N ALA A 124 20.42 -1.65 10.97
CA ALA A 124 21.74 -1.17 10.54
C ALA A 124 22.73 -2.30 10.13
N ASP A 125 22.57 -3.48 10.74
CA ASP A 125 23.33 -4.71 10.52
C ASP A 125 22.65 -5.70 9.54
N GLY A 126 21.40 -5.43 9.14
CA GLY A 126 20.66 -6.25 8.19
C GLY A 126 21.38 -6.44 6.84
N LYS A 127 21.05 -7.51 6.11
CA LYS A 127 21.49 -7.64 4.72
C LYS A 127 20.89 -6.49 3.90
N THR A 128 21.71 -5.81 3.10
CA THR A 128 21.22 -4.78 2.18
C THR A 128 20.14 -5.38 1.29
N VAL A 129 18.92 -4.83 1.37
CA VAL A 129 17.82 -5.19 0.46
C VAL A 129 18.32 -4.97 -0.96
N SER A 130 18.41 -6.04 -1.76
CA SER A 130 18.99 -5.99 -3.10
C SER A 130 18.34 -4.89 -3.93
N SER A 131 19.12 -3.86 -4.22
CA SER A 131 18.70 -2.65 -4.93
C SER A 131 18.70 -2.83 -6.45
N SER A 132 18.93 -4.04 -6.95
CA SER A 132 19.02 -4.29 -8.40
C SER A 132 17.72 -3.93 -9.13
N GLY A 133 16.58 -3.92 -8.44
CA GLY A 133 15.24 -3.64 -8.96
C GLY A 133 14.72 -4.70 -9.95
N ASN A 134 15.62 -5.48 -10.56
CA ASN A 134 15.27 -6.62 -11.39
C ASN A 134 14.59 -7.70 -10.57
N ARG A 135 13.54 -8.29 -11.12
CA ARG A 135 12.81 -9.39 -10.49
C ARG A 135 12.22 -10.29 -11.54
N GLU A 136 12.26 -11.58 -11.31
CA GLU A 136 11.60 -12.58 -12.14
C GLU A 136 10.79 -13.53 -11.25
N GLY A 137 9.66 -14.00 -11.75
CA GLY A 137 8.82 -14.93 -11.02
C GLY A 137 7.45 -15.13 -11.66
N ILE A 138 6.68 -16.03 -11.07
CA ILE A 138 5.32 -16.33 -11.53
C ILE A 138 4.32 -15.49 -10.73
N LEU A 139 3.36 -14.89 -11.43
CA LEU A 139 2.17 -14.30 -10.82
C LEU A 139 0.92 -14.92 -11.42
N TRP A 140 -0.10 -15.10 -10.59
CA TRP A 140 -1.44 -15.46 -11.05
C TRP A 140 -2.08 -14.23 -11.67
N LYS A 141 -2.33 -14.24 -12.97
CA LYS A 141 -2.86 -13.10 -13.72
C LYS A 141 -4.25 -13.39 -14.26
N ARG A 142 -5.19 -12.47 -14.03
CA ARG A 142 -6.54 -12.53 -14.60
C ARG A 142 -6.52 -12.40 -16.13
N GLY A 143 -7.17 -13.34 -16.81
CA GLY A 143 -7.48 -13.31 -18.24
C GLY A 143 -8.43 -12.17 -18.60
N ARG A 144 -8.39 -11.74 -19.86
CA ARG A 144 -9.23 -10.63 -20.35
C ARG A 144 -10.69 -11.02 -20.44
N ASP A 145 -10.95 -12.17 -21.06
CA ASP A 145 -12.28 -12.52 -21.55
C ASP A 145 -12.97 -13.59 -20.68
N ASN A 146 -12.19 -14.45 -20.01
CA ASN A 146 -12.72 -15.60 -19.28
C ASN A 146 -12.71 -15.44 -17.75
N ALA A 147 -12.29 -14.28 -17.22
CA ALA A 147 -12.18 -14.01 -15.79
C ALA A 147 -11.26 -14.96 -14.96
N GLN A 148 -10.64 -15.97 -15.57
CA GLN A 148 -9.79 -16.93 -14.87
C GLN A 148 -8.41 -16.35 -14.57
N PHE A 149 -7.83 -16.75 -13.44
CA PHE A 149 -6.44 -16.46 -13.13
C PHE A 149 -5.56 -17.61 -13.64
N LEU A 150 -4.50 -17.25 -14.36
CA LEU A 150 -3.54 -18.23 -14.90
C LEU A 150 -2.12 -17.80 -14.52
N ARG A 151 -1.25 -18.78 -14.27
CA ARG A 151 0.16 -18.56 -13.97
C ARG A 151 0.86 -17.93 -15.17
N ARG A 152 1.54 -16.81 -14.95
CA ARG A 152 2.28 -16.06 -15.98
C ARG A 152 3.64 -15.68 -15.42
N ARG A 153 4.69 -15.87 -16.22
CA ARG A 153 6.04 -15.43 -15.88
C ARG A 153 6.14 -13.93 -16.12
N PHE A 154 6.55 -13.19 -15.10
CA PHE A 154 6.85 -11.77 -15.14
C PHE A 154 8.34 -11.56 -14.98
N VAL A 155 8.88 -10.59 -15.72
CA VAL A 155 10.28 -10.18 -15.66
C VAL A 155 10.32 -8.66 -15.62
N LEU A 156 10.73 -8.11 -14.48
CA LEU A 156 11.04 -6.70 -14.29
C LEU A 156 12.53 -6.49 -14.56
N LEU A 157 12.83 -5.61 -15.50
CA LEU A 157 14.16 -5.17 -15.87
C LEU A 157 14.24 -3.68 -15.49
N ALA A 158 14.59 -3.41 -14.24
CA ALA A 158 14.56 -2.07 -13.66
C ALA A 158 15.51 -1.10 -14.37
N ARG A 159 16.71 -1.58 -14.74
CA ARG A 159 17.69 -0.78 -15.50
C ARG A 159 17.20 -0.38 -16.88
N GLU A 160 16.46 -1.27 -17.55
CA GLU A 160 15.85 -0.99 -18.86
C GLU A 160 14.54 -0.19 -18.74
N GLY A 161 13.98 -0.07 -17.53
CA GLY A 161 12.67 0.55 -17.31
C GLY A 161 11.53 -0.25 -17.92
N LEU A 162 11.61 -1.59 -17.92
CA LEU A 162 10.64 -2.49 -18.57
C LEU A 162 10.08 -3.55 -17.62
N LEU A 163 8.77 -3.78 -17.67
CA LEU A 163 8.11 -4.97 -17.15
C LEU A 163 7.60 -5.81 -18.32
N LYS A 164 8.02 -7.08 -18.39
CA LYS A 164 7.62 -8.04 -19.42
C LYS A 164 6.79 -9.15 -18.76
N TYR A 165 5.82 -9.70 -19.49
CA TYR A 165 5.20 -10.96 -19.08
C TYR A 165 4.99 -11.91 -20.25
N TYR A 166 5.03 -13.20 -19.93
CA TYR A 166 4.99 -14.31 -20.88
C TYR A 166 3.80 -15.21 -20.57
N THR A 167 3.14 -15.72 -21.60
CA THR A 167 1.98 -16.62 -21.45
C THR A 167 2.37 -18.06 -21.20
N LYS A 168 3.54 -18.47 -21.68
CA LYS A 168 4.15 -19.78 -21.52
C LYS A 168 5.63 -19.56 -21.18
N GLU A 169 6.27 -20.48 -20.47
CA GLU A 169 7.69 -20.34 -20.10
C GLU A 169 8.60 -20.31 -21.34
N GLU A 170 8.30 -21.16 -22.34
CA GLU A 170 9.08 -21.31 -23.57
C GLU A 170 8.65 -20.39 -24.73
N SER A 171 7.86 -19.35 -24.47
CA SER A 171 7.38 -18.50 -25.56
C SER A 171 8.52 -17.73 -26.23
N LYS A 172 8.54 -17.72 -27.59
CA LYS A 172 9.53 -17.00 -28.43
C LYS A 172 9.67 -15.49 -28.12
N GLY A 173 8.72 -14.89 -27.41
CA GLY A 173 8.77 -13.49 -27.01
C GLY A 173 7.69 -13.13 -25.98
N PRO A 174 7.81 -11.94 -25.36
CA PRO A 174 6.88 -11.48 -24.34
C PRO A 174 5.49 -11.22 -24.93
N LYS A 175 4.44 -11.56 -24.17
CA LYS A 175 3.05 -11.24 -24.55
C LYS A 175 2.78 -9.74 -24.47
N ALA A 176 3.42 -9.06 -23.51
CA ALA A 176 3.48 -7.61 -23.45
C ALA A 176 4.81 -7.13 -22.88
N VAL A 177 5.25 -5.99 -23.40
CA VAL A 177 6.35 -5.19 -22.87
C VAL A 177 5.74 -3.88 -22.38
N ILE A 178 5.96 -3.56 -21.11
CA ILE A 178 5.32 -2.44 -20.42
C ILE A 178 6.41 -1.49 -19.94
N SER A 179 6.34 -0.23 -20.35
CA SER A 179 7.28 0.79 -19.88
C SER A 179 6.95 1.19 -18.44
N ILE A 180 8.00 1.30 -17.61
CA ILE A 180 7.90 1.78 -16.23
C ILE A 180 7.49 3.26 -16.16
N LYS A 181 7.72 4.05 -17.21
CA LYS A 181 7.37 5.48 -17.28
C LYS A 181 5.91 5.77 -16.92
N ASP A 182 4.98 4.98 -17.43
CA ASP A 182 3.53 5.16 -17.23
C ASP A 182 2.91 4.08 -16.32
N LEU A 183 3.74 3.20 -15.75
CA LEU A 183 3.27 2.12 -14.89
C LEU A 183 2.86 2.67 -13.52
N ASN A 184 1.72 2.21 -13.03
CA ASN A 184 1.31 2.35 -11.64
C ASN A 184 0.93 0.98 -11.06
N ALA A 185 1.07 0.81 -9.75
CA ALA A 185 0.67 -0.39 -9.03
C ALA A 185 -0.08 0.00 -7.75
N THR A 186 -1.21 -0.64 -7.49
CA THR A 186 -2.02 -0.42 -6.28
C THR A 186 -2.61 -1.72 -5.79
N PHE A 187 -2.57 -1.97 -4.48
CA PHE A 187 -3.29 -3.10 -3.90
C PHE A 187 -4.80 -2.83 -3.98
N GLN A 188 -5.55 -3.85 -4.42
CA GLN A 188 -6.97 -3.77 -4.77
C GLN A 188 -7.66 -5.06 -4.34
N THR A 189 -7.48 -5.44 -3.08
CA THR A 189 -7.81 -6.77 -2.54
C THR A 189 -9.29 -7.10 -2.66
N GLU A 190 -10.17 -6.16 -2.29
CA GLU A 190 -11.62 -6.31 -2.39
C GLU A 190 -12.08 -6.39 -3.84
N LYS A 191 -11.60 -5.46 -4.69
CA LYS A 191 -11.95 -5.39 -6.12
C LYS A 191 -11.59 -6.67 -6.85
N ILE A 192 -10.42 -7.24 -6.54
CA ILE A 192 -9.90 -8.45 -7.16
C ILE A 192 -10.52 -9.72 -6.54
N GLY A 193 -11.04 -9.62 -5.32
CA GLY A 193 -11.55 -10.76 -4.55
C GLY A 193 -10.44 -11.66 -4.03
N HIS A 194 -9.26 -11.11 -3.75
CA HIS A 194 -8.11 -11.87 -3.24
C HIS A 194 -7.30 -11.01 -2.24
N PRO A 195 -6.87 -11.55 -1.08
CA PRO A 195 -6.15 -10.79 -0.04
C PRO A 195 -4.82 -10.21 -0.53
N HIS A 196 -4.25 -10.78 -1.59
CA HIS A 196 -3.00 -10.35 -2.23
C HIS A 196 -3.21 -9.73 -3.62
N GLY A 197 -4.42 -9.25 -3.91
CA GLY A 197 -4.76 -8.66 -5.20
C GLY A 197 -4.01 -7.36 -5.46
N LEU A 198 -3.19 -7.32 -6.51
CA LEU A 198 -2.47 -6.16 -7.00
C LEU A 198 -2.98 -5.78 -8.40
N GLN A 199 -3.36 -4.51 -8.57
CA GLN A 199 -3.69 -3.93 -9.86
C GLN A 199 -2.48 -3.16 -10.40
N ILE A 200 -1.97 -3.60 -11.55
CA ILE A 200 -0.94 -2.88 -12.32
C ILE A 200 -1.64 -2.16 -13.46
N THR A 201 -1.46 -0.85 -13.56
CA THR A 201 -2.02 -0.03 -14.64
C THR A 201 -0.89 0.57 -15.47
N TYR A 202 -1.10 0.65 -16.78
CA TYR A 202 -0.11 1.21 -17.71
C TYR A 202 -0.78 1.76 -18.96
N LYS A 203 -0.10 2.66 -19.68
CA LYS A 203 -0.57 3.18 -20.96
C LYS A 203 -0.09 2.32 -22.12
N ARG A 204 -0.97 2.06 -23.08
CA ARG A 204 -0.65 1.48 -24.39
C ARG A 204 -1.50 2.18 -25.45
N GLU A 205 -0.85 2.75 -26.47
CA GLU A 205 -1.53 3.47 -27.56
C GLU A 205 -2.49 4.55 -27.02
N GLY A 206 -2.03 5.34 -26.03
CA GLY A 206 -2.82 6.39 -25.39
C GLY A 206 -3.94 5.91 -24.46
N ARG A 207 -4.16 4.59 -24.30
CA ARG A 207 -5.23 4.03 -23.45
C ARG A 207 -4.67 3.35 -22.21
N ASN A 208 -5.36 3.54 -21.08
CA ASN A 208 -5.05 2.82 -19.84
C ASN A 208 -5.45 1.34 -19.94
N ARG A 209 -4.52 0.48 -19.58
CA ARG A 209 -4.67 -0.98 -19.47
C ARG A 209 -4.51 -1.40 -18.02
N ASN A 210 -5.27 -2.41 -17.61
CA ASN A 210 -5.19 -3.00 -16.27
C ASN A 210 -4.73 -4.45 -16.35
N LEU A 211 -3.76 -4.82 -15.51
CA LEU A 211 -3.46 -6.20 -15.15
C LEU A 211 -3.89 -6.40 -13.70
N PHE A 212 -4.68 -7.44 -13.46
CA PHE A 212 -5.03 -7.87 -12.10
C PHE A 212 -4.24 -9.13 -11.83
N VAL A 213 -3.36 -9.06 -10.82
CA VAL A 213 -2.45 -10.14 -10.47
C VAL A 213 -2.51 -10.41 -8.97
N TYR A 214 -2.11 -11.61 -8.56
CA TYR A 214 -1.81 -11.92 -7.17
C TYR A 214 -0.67 -12.95 -7.08
N HIS A 215 -0.18 -13.14 -5.87
CA HIS A 215 0.65 -14.27 -5.49
C HIS A 215 0.07 -14.92 -4.23
N GLU A 216 0.29 -16.22 -4.04
CA GLU A 216 -0.20 -16.95 -2.86
C GLU A 216 0.52 -16.49 -1.58
N SER A 217 1.83 -16.29 -1.65
CA SER A 217 2.61 -15.61 -0.60
C SER A 217 2.38 -14.09 -0.62
N GLY A 218 1.97 -13.55 0.54
CA GLY A 218 1.86 -12.11 0.76
C GLY A 218 3.20 -11.38 0.68
N LYS A 219 4.29 -12.01 1.13
CA LYS A 219 5.65 -11.46 1.00
C LYS A 219 6.02 -11.26 -0.46
N GLU A 220 5.83 -12.27 -1.30
CA GLU A 220 6.21 -12.17 -2.71
C GLU A 220 5.46 -11.06 -3.44
N ILE A 221 4.15 -10.90 -3.22
CA ILE A 221 3.40 -9.83 -3.90
C ILE A 221 3.82 -8.43 -3.42
N VAL A 222 4.15 -8.28 -2.13
CA VAL A 222 4.63 -7.00 -1.58
C VAL A 222 6.05 -6.71 -2.06
N ASP A 223 6.89 -7.72 -2.17
CA ASP A 223 8.22 -7.58 -2.75
C ASP A 223 8.15 -7.21 -4.24
N TRP A 224 7.22 -7.79 -5.02
CA TRP A 224 6.93 -7.37 -6.40
C TRP A 224 6.50 -5.89 -6.46
N PHE A 225 5.61 -5.48 -5.56
CA PHE A 225 5.16 -4.09 -5.46
C PHE A 225 6.31 -3.13 -5.15
N ASN A 226 7.16 -3.46 -4.17
CA ASN A 226 8.32 -2.66 -3.82
C ASN A 226 9.42 -2.68 -4.91
N ALA A 227 9.56 -3.77 -5.67
CA ALA A 227 10.46 -3.82 -6.83
C ALA A 227 9.98 -2.90 -7.97
N LEU A 228 8.67 -2.88 -8.25
CA LEU A 228 8.08 -1.92 -9.20
C LEU A 228 8.30 -0.48 -8.72
N ARG A 229 8.15 -0.22 -7.41
CA ARG A 229 8.44 1.07 -6.80
C ARG A 229 9.93 1.46 -6.94
N ALA A 230 10.85 0.53 -6.73
CA ALA A 230 12.28 0.77 -6.93
C ALA A 230 12.59 1.15 -8.39
N ALA A 231 12.07 0.38 -9.37
CA ALA A 231 12.25 0.67 -10.79
C ALA A 231 11.65 2.04 -11.18
N ARG A 232 10.48 2.39 -10.62
CA ARG A 232 9.85 3.70 -10.79
C ARG A 232 10.71 4.84 -10.26
N LEU A 233 11.25 4.69 -9.04
CA LEU A 233 12.13 5.71 -8.46
C LEU A 233 13.41 5.88 -9.30
N GLN A 234 14.00 4.78 -9.77
CA GLN A 234 15.16 4.84 -10.66
C GLN A 234 14.86 5.60 -11.95
N TYR A 235 13.71 5.32 -12.59
CA TYR A 235 13.25 6.08 -13.76
C TYR A 235 13.09 7.57 -13.44
N LEU A 236 12.45 7.91 -12.32
CA LEU A 236 12.21 9.30 -11.94
C LEU A 236 13.52 10.07 -11.70
N LYS A 237 14.51 9.47 -11.04
CA LYS A 237 15.83 10.08 -10.84
C LYS A 237 16.54 10.40 -12.15
N VAL A 238 16.42 9.52 -13.15
CA VAL A 238 17.02 9.75 -14.47
C VAL A 238 16.24 10.79 -15.26
N ALA A 239 14.90 10.80 -15.15
CA ALA A 239 14.05 11.75 -15.85
C ALA A 239 14.09 13.17 -15.24
N PHE A 240 14.37 13.28 -13.94
CA PHE A 240 14.37 14.52 -13.17
C PHE A 240 15.62 14.61 -12.27
N PRO A 241 16.83 14.70 -12.85
CA PRO A 241 18.09 14.65 -12.11
C PRO A 241 18.28 15.80 -11.11
N GLU A 242 17.67 16.95 -11.39
CA GLU A 242 17.72 18.14 -10.54
C GLU A 242 16.79 18.05 -9.31
N GLN A 243 15.86 17.09 -9.26
CA GLN A 243 14.92 16.96 -8.16
C GLN A 243 15.48 16.09 -7.03
N PRO A 244 15.42 16.55 -5.76
CA PRO A 244 15.79 15.73 -4.62
C PRO A 244 14.96 14.43 -4.56
N GLU A 245 15.58 13.32 -4.15
CA GLU A 245 14.89 12.02 -4.07
C GLU A 245 13.60 12.07 -3.25
N ALA A 246 13.61 12.82 -2.13
CA ALA A 246 12.45 12.97 -1.25
C ALA A 246 11.22 13.56 -1.97
N GLU A 247 11.44 14.46 -2.94
CA GLU A 247 10.36 15.05 -3.75
C GLU A 247 9.84 14.08 -4.83
N LEU A 248 10.64 13.09 -5.22
CA LEU A 248 10.24 12.06 -6.19
C LEU A 248 9.39 10.94 -5.58
N VAL A 249 9.58 10.65 -4.29
CA VAL A 249 8.90 9.55 -3.58
C VAL A 249 7.37 9.53 -3.75
N PRO A 250 6.64 10.67 -3.66
CA PRO A 250 5.20 10.72 -3.88
C PRO A 250 4.75 10.29 -5.29
N PHE A 251 5.64 10.31 -6.28
CA PHE A 251 5.34 10.02 -7.69
C PHE A 251 5.70 8.58 -8.12
N ILE A 252 6.27 7.79 -7.21
CA ILE A 252 6.69 6.41 -7.48
C ILE A 252 5.49 5.54 -7.87
N THR A 253 4.50 5.45 -6.98
CA THR A 253 3.19 4.80 -7.20
C THR A 253 2.08 5.67 -6.64
N ARG A 254 0.90 5.58 -7.24
CA ARG A 254 -0.21 6.51 -7.08
C ARG A 254 -1.39 5.76 -6.51
N ASN A 255 -1.91 6.24 -5.38
CA ASN A 255 -3.17 5.75 -4.85
C ASN A 255 -4.32 6.60 -5.42
N TYR A 256 -5.44 5.94 -5.75
CA TYR A 256 -6.66 6.66 -6.10
C TYR A 256 -7.25 7.27 -4.83
N LEU A 257 -7.57 8.57 -4.86
CA LEU A 257 -8.08 9.30 -3.70
C LEU A 257 -9.43 8.73 -3.23
N LYS A 258 -10.27 8.34 -4.18
CA LYS A 258 -11.56 7.70 -3.91
C LYS A 258 -11.93 6.78 -5.06
N GLN A 259 -12.55 5.65 -4.73
CA GLN A 259 -13.12 4.73 -5.70
C GLN A 259 -14.47 4.21 -5.21
N GLY A 260 -15.35 3.85 -6.13
CA GLY A 260 -16.66 3.31 -5.77
C GLY A 260 -17.65 3.33 -6.93
N PHE A 261 -18.81 2.72 -6.72
CA PHE A 261 -19.91 2.82 -7.68
C PHE A 261 -20.64 4.16 -7.53
N MET A 262 -20.89 4.82 -8.65
CA MET A 262 -21.80 5.96 -8.75
C MET A 262 -22.61 5.84 -10.04
N GLU A 263 -23.67 6.62 -10.18
CA GLU A 263 -24.47 6.67 -11.40
C GLU A 263 -24.12 7.90 -12.25
N LYS A 264 -24.13 7.75 -13.58
CA LYS A 264 -23.96 8.87 -14.51
C LYS A 264 -24.93 8.79 -15.69
N THR A 265 -25.36 9.94 -16.19
CA THR A 265 -26.05 10.08 -17.48
C THR A 265 -25.07 10.46 -18.60
N GLY A 266 -25.54 10.58 -19.84
CA GLY A 266 -24.77 11.03 -21.00
C GLY A 266 -24.67 12.56 -21.08
N PRO A 267 -23.91 13.09 -22.06
CA PRO A 267 -23.67 14.53 -22.20
C PRO A 267 -24.95 15.34 -22.41
N LYS A 268 -25.97 14.73 -23.02
CA LYS A 268 -27.25 15.39 -23.31
C LYS A 268 -28.21 15.35 -22.11
N GLN A 269 -27.85 14.66 -21.03
CA GLN A 269 -28.62 14.53 -19.78
C GLN A 269 -30.03 13.93 -19.96
N ARG A 270 -30.32 13.39 -21.14
CA ARG A 270 -31.59 12.71 -21.46
C ARG A 270 -31.42 11.19 -21.46
N GLU A 271 -30.18 10.71 -21.45
CA GLU A 271 -29.91 9.29 -21.39
C GLU A 271 -30.21 8.72 -19.99
N PRO A 272 -30.67 7.46 -19.89
CA PRO A 272 -30.84 6.82 -18.60
C PRO A 272 -29.54 6.82 -17.80
N PHE A 273 -29.66 7.01 -16.49
CA PHE A 273 -28.53 6.87 -15.58
C PHE A 273 -27.99 5.45 -15.64
N LYS A 274 -26.66 5.35 -15.65
CA LYS A 274 -25.95 4.06 -15.71
C LYS A 274 -24.96 3.99 -14.56
N LYS A 275 -25.08 2.95 -13.73
CA LYS A 275 -24.10 2.62 -12.69
C LYS A 275 -22.73 2.34 -13.29
N ARG A 276 -21.70 3.00 -12.79
CA ARG A 276 -20.29 2.87 -13.22
C ARG A 276 -19.39 2.83 -11.99
N TRP A 277 -18.28 2.12 -12.10
CA TRP A 277 -17.21 2.22 -11.12
C TRP A 277 -16.36 3.44 -11.45
N PHE A 278 -16.15 4.32 -10.49
CA PHE A 278 -15.34 5.52 -10.60
C PHE A 278 -14.03 5.39 -9.84
N ALA A 279 -13.00 6.08 -10.33
CA ALA A 279 -11.73 6.23 -9.65
C ALA A 279 -11.21 7.66 -9.85
N LEU A 280 -10.94 8.36 -8.74
CA LEU A 280 -10.36 9.69 -8.74
C LEU A 280 -8.84 9.59 -8.59
N ASP A 281 -8.11 10.01 -9.62
CA ASP A 281 -6.66 10.12 -9.64
C ASP A 281 -6.26 11.55 -9.29
N PRO A 282 -5.78 11.81 -8.06
CA PRO A 282 -5.44 13.17 -7.63
C PRO A 282 -4.19 13.72 -8.33
N GLN A 283 -3.28 12.86 -8.78
CA GLN A 283 -2.02 13.29 -9.37
C GLN A 283 -2.19 13.74 -10.82
N GLU A 284 -2.98 12.99 -11.59
CA GLU A 284 -3.33 13.37 -12.97
C GLU A 284 -4.56 14.29 -13.01
N ARG A 285 -5.20 14.55 -11.86
CA ARG A 285 -6.45 15.32 -11.75
C ARG A 285 -7.55 14.78 -12.66
N ARG A 286 -7.70 13.45 -12.69
CA ARG A 286 -8.62 12.74 -13.58
C ARG A 286 -9.67 11.97 -12.82
N LEU A 287 -10.91 12.03 -13.32
CA LEU A 287 -11.98 11.13 -12.91
C LEU A 287 -12.18 10.05 -13.98
N LEU A 288 -11.85 8.81 -13.65
CA LEU A 288 -11.96 7.65 -14.54
C LEU A 288 -13.27 6.91 -14.24
N TYR A 289 -13.92 6.34 -15.26
CA TYR A 289 -15.06 5.44 -15.05
C TYR A 289 -15.07 4.19 -15.95
N TYR A 290 -15.64 3.12 -15.40
CA TYR A 290 -15.67 1.78 -15.99
C TYR A 290 -17.07 1.16 -15.89
N LYS A 291 -17.49 0.39 -16.90
CA LYS A 291 -18.72 -0.43 -16.79
C LYS A 291 -18.56 -1.50 -15.70
N ASN A 292 -17.36 -2.06 -15.57
CA ASN A 292 -16.99 -3.02 -14.53
C ASN A 292 -15.58 -2.67 -14.01
N PRO A 293 -15.35 -2.66 -12.68
CA PRO A 293 -14.06 -2.32 -12.08
C PRO A 293 -12.88 -3.22 -12.52
N LEU A 294 -13.17 -4.43 -12.97
CA LEU A 294 -12.19 -5.42 -13.45
C LEU A 294 -11.96 -5.38 -14.97
N LEU A 295 -12.43 -4.34 -15.66
CA LEU A 295 -12.15 -4.18 -17.08
C LEU A 295 -10.66 -3.91 -17.33
N HIS A 296 -10.08 -4.62 -18.29
CA HIS A 296 -8.69 -4.44 -18.73
C HIS A 296 -8.44 -3.15 -19.52
N GLN A 297 -9.50 -2.41 -19.88
CA GLN A 297 -9.40 -1.19 -20.67
C GLN A 297 -10.35 -0.14 -20.12
N GLN A 298 -9.86 1.08 -19.93
CA GLN A 298 -10.69 2.20 -19.47
C GLN A 298 -11.72 2.58 -20.54
N THR A 299 -12.93 2.95 -20.09
CA THR A 299 -14.02 3.34 -21.00
C THR A 299 -13.87 4.80 -21.46
N VAL A 300 -13.78 5.79 -20.54
CA VAL A 300 -13.59 7.22 -20.85
C VAL A 300 -13.05 7.96 -19.59
N ALA A 301 -12.34 9.09 -19.74
CA ALA A 301 -12.03 10.03 -18.66
C ALA A 301 -13.06 11.16 -18.65
N ALA A 302 -13.61 11.53 -17.49
CA ALA A 302 -14.65 12.57 -17.38
C ALA A 302 -14.11 14.01 -17.50
N GLY A 303 -12.83 14.20 -17.79
CA GLY A 303 -12.16 15.50 -17.93
C GLY A 303 -10.81 15.53 -17.20
N ASP A 304 -9.94 16.46 -17.60
CA ASP A 304 -8.79 16.93 -16.81
C ASP A 304 -9.30 18.09 -15.93
N LEU A 305 -9.22 18.00 -14.60
CA LEU A 305 -9.70 19.04 -13.67
C LEU A 305 -8.76 20.27 -13.68
N LEU A 306 -8.64 20.95 -14.81
CA LEU A 306 -7.96 22.24 -14.96
C LEU A 306 -8.92 23.41 -14.66
N SER A 307 -8.39 24.46 -14.00
CA SER A 307 -8.90 25.77 -13.52
C SER A 307 -10.38 26.25 -13.62
N GLN A 308 -11.31 25.58 -14.31
CA GLN A 308 -12.71 26.02 -14.49
C GLN A 308 -13.76 24.95 -14.15
N TYR A 309 -13.46 24.04 -13.21
CA TYR A 309 -14.45 23.06 -12.73
C TYR A 309 -14.95 23.42 -11.34
N HIS A 310 -16.27 23.36 -11.15
CA HIS A 310 -16.93 23.50 -9.85
C HIS A 310 -17.60 22.17 -9.48
N CYS A 311 -17.45 21.75 -8.23
CA CYS A 311 -18.25 20.68 -7.64
C CYS A 311 -19.42 21.33 -6.88
N ARG A 312 -20.64 20.80 -7.05
CA ARG A 312 -21.83 21.25 -6.31
C ARG A 312 -22.41 20.06 -5.57
N GLU A 313 -22.79 20.28 -4.33
CA GLU A 313 -23.55 19.32 -3.53
C GLU A 313 -25.03 19.45 -3.88
N GLY A 314 -25.71 18.31 -4.10
CA GLY A 314 -27.13 18.27 -4.47
C GLY A 314 -27.45 17.30 -5.63
N GLY A 315 -28.71 16.87 -5.70
CA GLY A 315 -29.28 16.24 -6.88
C GLY A 315 -29.70 17.29 -7.91
N TRP A 316 -29.92 16.87 -9.16
CA TRP A 316 -30.50 17.76 -10.17
C TRP A 316 -31.81 18.37 -9.64
N PRO A 317 -32.08 19.67 -9.87
CA PRO A 317 -33.43 20.17 -9.68
C PRO A 317 -34.32 19.31 -10.58
N LEU A 318 -35.24 18.55 -9.98
CA LEU A 318 -36.28 17.87 -10.71
C LEU A 318 -37.02 18.95 -11.50
N SER A 319 -36.87 18.94 -12.82
CA SER A 319 -37.74 19.72 -13.68
C SER A 319 -39.17 19.24 -13.44
N THR A 320 -39.96 20.09 -12.80
CA THR A 320 -41.42 19.99 -12.69
C THR A 320 -42.08 19.74 -14.03
#